data_AF-A0A2W4QJS8-F1
#
_entry.id   AF-A0A2W4QJS8-F1
#
_cell.length_a   1.000
_cell.length_b   1.000
_cell.length_c   1.000
_cell.angle_alpha   90.00
_cell.angle_beta   90.00
_cell.angle_gamma   90.00
#
_symmetry.space_group_name_H-M   'P 1'
#
loop_
_entity.id
_entity.type
_entity.pdbx_description
1 polymer ?
#
loop_
_entity_poly.entity_id
_entity_poly.type
_entity_poly.pdbx_seq_one_letter_code
_entity_poly.pdbx_strand_id
1 'polypeptide(L)'
;MSKSQPPQKNRQQPNKDNSLQVVTQQTAFQGSIPHPDTLYQYESIVPGSADRLIKMAEEEAKHRHKLESESLNSDISARNRQLDIADQQGKAVFRSDALGQYLGAFISFASIAGCVFLALRGQPWVAVGLVGLPLAGVVRALRNQPKECIPTLPSQDV
;
A
#
# COMPACT_ATOMS: atom_id res chain seq x y z
N MET A 1 -13.74 6.68 58.11
CA MET A 1 -14.42 6.12 59.29
C MET A 1 -15.81 5.65 58.88
N SER A 2 -16.08 4.34 58.90
CA SER A 2 -17.29 3.74 59.48
C SER A 2 -17.43 2.30 58.97
N LYS A 3 -17.32 1.37 59.92
CA LYS A 3 -17.46 -0.09 59.79
C LYS A 3 -18.94 -0.50 59.74
N SER A 4 -19.15 -1.81 59.54
CA SER A 4 -20.29 -2.69 59.90
C SER A 4 -21.11 -3.17 58.67
N GLN A 5 -21.44 -4.46 58.45
CA GLN A 5 -21.64 -5.63 59.34
C GLN A 5 -21.74 -6.97 58.50
N PRO A 6 -22.03 -8.18 59.03
CA PRO A 6 -21.21 -9.42 58.93
C PRO A 6 -21.89 -10.59 58.13
N PRO A 7 -21.41 -11.87 58.17
CA PRO A 7 -21.65 -12.85 57.10
C PRO A 7 -22.98 -13.61 57.24
N GLN A 8 -23.67 -13.85 56.12
CA GLN A 8 -24.80 -14.78 56.08
C GLN A 8 -24.34 -16.18 55.70
N LYS A 9 -24.28 -17.04 56.72
CA LYS A 9 -24.19 -18.50 56.63
C LYS A 9 -25.51 -19.03 56.05
N ASN A 10 -25.54 -19.37 54.76
CA ASN A 10 -26.69 -20.06 54.18
C ASN A 10 -26.43 -21.57 54.05
N ARG A 11 -27.36 -22.31 54.64
CA ARG A 11 -27.40 -23.75 54.85
C ARG A 11 -27.68 -24.45 53.51
N GLN A 12 -26.85 -25.42 53.17
CA GLN A 12 -27.05 -26.30 52.01
C GLN A 12 -28.47 -26.91 52.03
N GLN A 13 -29.16 -26.86 50.89
CA GLN A 13 -30.20 -27.83 50.55
C GLN A 13 -29.74 -28.55 49.27
N PRO A 14 -29.65 -29.89 49.26
CA PRO A 14 -29.30 -30.63 48.06
C PRO A 14 -30.58 -30.84 47.25
N ASN A 15 -30.90 -29.89 46.36
CA ASN A 15 -32.01 -30.10 45.43
C ASN A 15 -31.53 -31.01 44.28
N LYS A 16 -31.91 -32.29 44.35
CA LYS A 16 -31.79 -33.24 43.25
C LYS A 16 -32.86 -32.94 42.20
N ASP A 17 -32.72 -31.81 41.51
CA ASP A 17 -33.40 -31.63 40.24
C ASP A 17 -32.58 -32.39 39.19
N ASN A 18 -33.07 -33.57 38.83
CA ASN A 18 -32.70 -34.27 37.60
C ASN A 18 -33.15 -33.39 36.43
N SER A 19 -32.40 -32.33 36.13
CA SER A 19 -32.51 -31.63 34.87
C SER A 19 -32.05 -32.59 33.78
N LEU A 20 -33.02 -33.23 33.13
CA LEU A 20 -32.83 -33.91 31.85
C LEU A 20 -32.28 -32.86 30.88
N GLN A 21 -30.96 -32.80 30.79
CA GLN A 21 -30.25 -31.96 29.85
C GLN A 21 -30.41 -32.62 28.48
N VAL A 22 -31.44 -32.22 27.74
CA VAL A 22 -31.61 -32.63 26.35
C VAL A 22 -30.47 -32.00 25.55
N VAL A 23 -29.43 -32.78 25.31
CA VAL A 23 -28.31 -32.39 24.43
C VAL A 23 -28.80 -32.52 23.00
N THR A 24 -29.32 -31.43 22.44
CA THR A 24 -29.61 -31.35 21.00
C THR A 24 -28.29 -31.27 20.24
N GLN A 25 -27.83 -32.36 19.65
CA GLN A 25 -26.72 -32.35 18.71
C GLN A 25 -27.19 -31.69 17.39
N GLN A 26 -26.75 -30.46 17.14
CA GLN A 26 -26.91 -29.80 15.85
C GLN A 26 -25.64 -30.03 15.02
N THR A 27 -25.72 -30.85 13.97
CA THR A 27 -24.62 -31.02 13.01
C THR A 27 -24.79 -29.98 11.89
N ALA A 28 -23.97 -28.93 11.91
CA ALA A 28 -23.85 -28.00 10.80
C ALA A 28 -22.72 -28.49 9.87
N PHE A 29 -23.07 -29.04 8.72
CA PHE A 29 -22.09 -29.43 7.72
C PHE A 29 -21.97 -28.31 6.68
N GLN A 30 -20.75 -27.79 6.49
CA GLN A 30 -20.45 -26.79 5.47
C GLN A 30 -19.73 -27.46 4.30
N GLY A 31 -20.37 -27.43 3.14
CA GLY A 31 -19.85 -27.99 1.90
C GLY A 31 -20.95 -28.00 0.84
N SER A 32 -20.56 -28.08 -0.44
CA SER A 32 -21.52 -28.17 -1.56
C SER A 32 -22.22 -29.53 -1.64
N ILE A 33 -21.71 -30.54 -0.93
CA ILE A 33 -22.27 -31.89 -0.86
C ILE A 33 -22.56 -32.23 0.60
N PRO A 34 -23.75 -32.77 0.94
CA PRO A 34 -24.10 -33.16 2.30
C PRO A 34 -23.30 -34.38 2.75
N HIS A 35 -23.33 -34.68 4.05
CA HIS A 35 -22.65 -35.85 4.61
C HIS A 35 -23.13 -37.15 3.93
N PRO A 36 -22.25 -38.14 3.69
CA PRO A 36 -22.60 -39.39 3.01
C PRO A 36 -23.84 -40.10 3.59
N ASP A 37 -23.98 -40.11 4.92
CA ASP A 37 -25.12 -40.72 5.59
C ASP A 37 -26.45 -40.03 5.24
N THR A 38 -26.44 -38.70 5.12
CA THR A 38 -27.63 -37.93 4.72
C THR A 38 -27.93 -38.13 3.23
N LEU A 39 -26.89 -38.23 2.40
CA LEU A 39 -26.99 -38.53 0.97
C LEU A 39 -27.65 -39.90 0.72
N TYR A 40 -27.29 -40.91 1.52
CA TYR A 40 -27.92 -42.24 1.50
C TYR A 40 -29.40 -42.19 1.92
N GLN A 41 -29.74 -41.38 2.93
CA GLN A 41 -31.14 -41.18 3.33
C GLN A 41 -31.96 -40.57 2.19
N TYR A 42 -31.44 -39.55 1.50
CA TYR A 42 -32.11 -38.98 0.33
C TYR A 42 -32.36 -40.03 -0.77
N GLU A 43 -31.34 -40.82 -1.10
CA GLU A 43 -31.45 -41.89 -2.10
C GLU A 43 -32.50 -42.94 -1.72
N SER A 44 -32.59 -43.26 -0.42
CA SER A 44 -33.58 -44.21 0.10
C SER A 44 -35.03 -43.70 0.06
N ILE A 45 -35.24 -42.38 0.13
CA ILE A 45 -36.58 -41.74 0.08
C ILE A 45 -36.99 -41.55 -1.38
N VAL A 46 -36.08 -41.03 -2.21
CA VAL A 46 -36.28 -40.80 -3.64
C VAL A 46 -35.07 -41.36 -4.40
N PRO A 47 -35.22 -42.49 -5.10
CA PRO A 47 -34.16 -43.06 -5.91
C PRO A 47 -33.68 -42.08 -6.98
N GLY A 48 -32.37 -41.95 -7.16
CA GLY A 48 -31.71 -41.02 -8.07
C GLY A 48 -31.60 -39.58 -7.55
N SER A 49 -31.96 -39.31 -6.30
CA SER A 49 -31.82 -37.98 -5.69
C SER A 49 -30.37 -37.66 -5.35
N ALA A 50 -29.57 -38.67 -4.96
CA ALA A 50 -28.15 -38.49 -4.66
C ALA A 50 -27.38 -37.97 -5.88
N ASP A 51 -27.58 -38.62 -7.03
CA ASP A 51 -26.94 -38.25 -8.31
C ASP A 51 -27.29 -36.81 -8.73
N ARG A 52 -28.57 -36.43 -8.62
CA ARG A 52 -29.02 -35.06 -8.94
C ARG A 52 -28.39 -34.02 -8.01
N LEU A 53 -28.23 -34.35 -6.73
CA LEU A 53 -27.65 -33.45 -5.74
C LEU A 53 -26.15 -33.26 -5.99
N ILE A 54 -25.43 -34.35 -6.27
CA ILE A 54 -24.01 -34.32 -6.63
C ILE A 54 -23.84 -33.51 -7.92
N LYS A 55 -24.67 -33.75 -8.93
CA LYS A 55 -24.63 -33.00 -10.19
C LYS A 55 -24.89 -31.50 -9.98
N MET A 56 -25.86 -31.15 -9.15
CA MET A 56 -26.13 -29.75 -8.80
C MET A 56 -24.93 -29.10 -8.09
N ALA A 57 -24.28 -29.84 -7.18
CA ALA A 57 -23.07 -29.37 -6.50
C ALA A 57 -21.88 -29.19 -7.45
N GLU A 58 -21.71 -30.07 -8.44
CA GLU A 58 -20.70 -29.95 -9.50
C GLU A 58 -20.97 -28.75 -10.41
N GLU A 59 -22.23 -28.53 -10.80
CA GLU A 59 -22.63 -27.39 -11.62
C GLU A 59 -22.37 -26.06 -10.89
N GLU A 60 -22.69 -26.00 -9.59
CA GLU A 60 -22.40 -24.84 -8.74
C GLU A 60 -20.89 -24.61 -8.58
N ALA A 61 -20.10 -25.68 -8.41
CA ALA A 61 -18.64 -25.58 -8.37
C ALA A 61 -18.07 -25.05 -9.70
N LYS A 62 -18.53 -25.57 -10.84
CA LYS A 62 -18.14 -25.08 -12.18
C LYS A 62 -18.53 -23.62 -12.37
N HIS A 63 -19.72 -23.22 -11.91
CA HIS A 63 -20.17 -21.84 -11.98
C HIS A 63 -19.26 -20.90 -11.18
N ARG A 64 -18.94 -21.25 -9.91
CA ARG A 64 -17.98 -20.49 -9.11
C ARG A 64 -16.60 -20.40 -9.76
N HIS A 65 -16.07 -21.51 -10.26
CA HIS A 65 -14.76 -21.51 -10.92
C HIS A 65 -14.75 -20.63 -12.17
N LYS A 66 -15.86 -20.59 -12.92
CA LYS A 66 -16.00 -19.68 -14.06
C LYS A 66 -15.94 -18.22 -13.60
N LEU A 67 -16.73 -17.84 -12.60
CA LEU A 67 -16.75 -16.47 -12.06
C LEU A 67 -15.37 -16.07 -11.49
N GLU A 68 -14.72 -16.97 -10.76
CA GLU A 68 -13.37 -16.76 -10.23
C GLU A 68 -12.37 -16.54 -11.38
N SER A 69 -12.42 -17.36 -12.42
CA SER A 69 -11.54 -17.21 -13.58
C SER A 69 -11.76 -15.91 -14.35
N GLU A 70 -13.02 -15.48 -14.50
CA GLU A 70 -13.37 -14.21 -15.16
C GLU A 70 -12.89 -13.01 -14.34
N SER A 71 -13.09 -13.04 -13.02
CA SER A 71 -12.59 -12.02 -12.09
C SER A 71 -11.07 -11.92 -12.10
N LEU A 72 -10.37 -13.06 -12.06
CA LEU A 72 -8.91 -13.10 -12.12
C LEU A 72 -8.40 -12.56 -13.46
N ASN A 73 -9.08 -12.88 -14.56
CA ASN A 73 -8.69 -12.38 -15.88
C ASN A 73 -8.90 -10.87 -16.01
N SER A 74 -9.98 -10.32 -15.45
CA SER A 74 -10.17 -8.86 -15.38
C SER A 74 -9.09 -8.18 -14.55
N ASP A 75 -8.68 -8.79 -13.43
CA ASP A 75 -7.65 -8.24 -12.55
C ASP A 75 -6.26 -8.26 -13.21
N ILE A 76 -5.92 -9.36 -13.91
CA ILE A 76 -4.68 -9.47 -14.69
C ILE A 76 -4.65 -8.43 -15.81
N SER A 77 -5.76 -8.26 -16.53
CA SER A 77 -5.87 -7.29 -17.61
C SER A 77 -5.74 -5.85 -17.12
N ALA A 78 -6.31 -5.53 -15.94
CA ALA A 78 -6.17 -4.23 -15.31
C ALA A 78 -4.74 -3.98 -14.79
N ARG A 79 -4.10 -4.99 -14.19
CA ARG A 79 -2.73 -4.91 -13.68
C ARG A 79 -1.70 -4.77 -14.80
N ASN A 80 -1.87 -5.48 -15.92
CA ASN A 80 -0.97 -5.37 -17.07
C ASN A 80 -0.95 -3.96 -17.66
N ARG A 81 -2.11 -3.26 -17.69
CA ARG A 81 -2.17 -1.85 -18.11
C ARG A 81 -1.44 -0.90 -17.17
N GLN A 82 -1.34 -1.21 -15.88
CA GLN A 82 -0.59 -0.40 -14.92
C GLN A 82 0.93 -0.56 -15.06
N LEU A 83 1.41 -1.74 -15.47
CA LEU A 83 2.83 -2.00 -15.66
C LEU A 83 3.41 -1.24 -16.86
N ASP A 84 2.61 -1.01 -17.91
CA ASP A 84 3.03 -0.19 -19.07
C ASP A 84 3.23 1.29 -18.73
N ILE A 85 2.56 1.79 -17.68
CA ILE A 85 2.67 3.19 -17.26
C ILE A 85 3.96 3.43 -16.47
N ALA A 86 4.51 2.41 -15.81
CA ALA A 86 5.80 2.50 -15.12
C ALA A 86 7.00 2.52 -16.09
N ASP A 87 6.92 1.82 -17.23
CA ASP A 87 8.00 1.80 -18.23
C ASP A 87 8.06 3.08 -19.09
N GLN A 88 6.94 3.81 -19.23
CA GLN A 88 6.91 5.07 -19.99
C GLN A 88 7.54 6.25 -19.26
N GLN A 89 7.50 6.26 -17.91
CA GLN A 89 8.13 7.33 -17.13
C GLN A 89 9.67 7.27 -17.22
N GLY A 90 10.26 6.08 -17.33
CA GLY A 90 11.70 5.93 -17.49
C GLY A 90 12.25 6.46 -18.82
N LYS A 91 11.51 6.30 -19.93
CA LYS A 91 12.02 6.61 -21.28
C LYS A 91 11.78 8.06 -21.71
N ALA A 92 10.79 8.76 -21.14
CA ALA A 92 10.54 10.18 -21.43
C ALA A 92 11.54 11.13 -20.76
N VAL A 93 12.13 10.71 -19.63
CA VAL A 93 13.14 11.50 -18.90
C VAL A 93 14.46 11.52 -19.68
N PHE A 94 14.94 10.39 -20.21
CA PHE A 94 16.22 10.35 -20.94
C PHE A 94 16.25 11.17 -22.24
N ARG A 95 15.14 11.29 -22.98
CA ARG A 95 15.10 12.13 -24.19
C ARG A 95 15.18 13.62 -23.87
N SER A 96 14.69 14.00 -22.68
CA SER A 96 14.72 15.37 -22.19
C SER A 96 16.09 15.72 -21.60
N ASP A 97 16.75 14.76 -20.93
CA ASP A 97 18.09 14.93 -20.37
C ASP A 97 19.15 15.15 -21.45
N ALA A 98 19.05 14.46 -22.59
CA ALA A 98 19.97 14.65 -23.71
C ALA A 98 19.89 16.06 -24.31
N LEU A 99 18.67 16.61 -24.46
CA LEU A 99 18.48 17.97 -24.97
C LEU A 99 18.99 19.03 -23.97
N GLY A 100 18.78 18.80 -22.66
CA GLY A 100 19.35 19.64 -21.61
C GLY A 100 20.88 19.64 -21.60
N GLN A 101 21.50 18.47 -21.79
CA GLN A 101 22.95 18.33 -21.86
C GLN A 101 23.55 19.06 -23.07
N TYR A 102 22.90 18.99 -24.24
CA TYR A 102 23.35 19.73 -25.42
C TYR A 102 23.21 21.24 -25.27
N LEU A 103 22.07 21.73 -24.74
CA LEU A 103 21.87 23.16 -24.48
C LEU A 103 22.89 23.70 -23.47
N GLY A 104 23.16 22.95 -22.41
CA GLY A 104 24.17 23.29 -21.41
C GLY A 104 25.59 23.32 -21.98
N ALA A 105 25.96 22.31 -22.77
CA ALA A 105 27.24 22.26 -23.47
C ALA A 105 27.40 23.46 -24.42
N PHE A 106 26.34 23.85 -25.14
CA PHE A 106 26.39 24.99 -26.04
C PHE A 106 26.63 26.32 -25.31
N ILE A 107 25.94 26.54 -24.19
CA ILE A 107 26.12 27.75 -23.36
C ILE A 107 27.53 27.80 -22.77
N SER A 108 28.09 26.68 -22.32
CA SER A 108 29.46 26.64 -21.77
C SER A 108 30.51 26.93 -22.84
N PHE A 109 30.36 26.37 -24.04
CA PHE A 109 31.23 26.70 -25.18
C PHE A 109 31.14 28.19 -25.56
N ALA A 110 29.93 28.76 -25.63
CA ALA A 110 29.73 30.18 -25.94
C ALA A 110 30.37 31.10 -24.87
N SER A 111 30.28 30.72 -23.59
CA SER A 111 30.89 31.46 -22.48
C SER A 111 32.43 31.44 -22.56
N ILE A 112 33.03 30.28 -22.79
CA ILE A 112 34.49 30.14 -22.93
C ILE A 112 34.98 30.94 -24.15
N ALA A 113 34.29 30.82 -25.29
CA ALA A 113 34.61 31.57 -26.50
C ALA A 113 34.50 33.10 -26.27
N GLY A 114 33.45 33.54 -25.58
CA GLY A 114 33.27 34.94 -25.18
C GLY A 114 34.42 35.44 -24.30
N CYS A 115 34.79 34.70 -23.25
CA CYS A 115 35.92 35.04 -22.37
C CYS A 115 37.24 35.19 -23.13
N VAL A 116 37.55 34.25 -24.02
CA VAL A 116 38.77 34.31 -24.85
C VAL A 116 38.71 35.50 -25.81
N PHE A 117 37.56 35.76 -26.44
CA PHE A 117 37.38 36.88 -27.35
C PHE A 117 37.52 38.24 -26.67
N LEU A 118 36.96 38.40 -25.46
CA LEU A 118 37.11 39.61 -24.66
C LEU A 118 38.56 39.81 -24.18
N ALA A 119 39.26 38.72 -23.81
CA ALA A 119 40.67 38.77 -23.43
C ALA A 119 41.56 39.26 -24.59
N LEU A 120 41.26 38.82 -25.83
CA LEU A 120 41.98 39.25 -27.03
C LEU A 120 41.65 40.69 -27.47
N ARG A 121 40.46 41.21 -27.13
CA ARG A 121 40.06 42.61 -27.41
C ARG A 121 40.57 43.63 -26.40
N GLY A 122 41.35 43.21 -25.39
CA GLY A 122 42.22 44.10 -24.62
C GLY A 122 41.53 45.10 -23.68
N GLN A 123 40.33 44.79 -23.19
CA GLN A 123 39.59 45.62 -22.22
C GLN A 123 39.58 44.93 -20.83
N PRO A 124 40.70 44.99 -20.06
CA PRO A 124 40.82 44.29 -18.76
C PRO A 124 39.81 44.79 -17.71
N TRP A 125 39.28 46.00 -17.89
CA TRP A 125 38.31 46.62 -17.00
C TRP A 125 36.97 45.88 -16.95
N VAL A 126 36.54 45.27 -18.06
CA VAL A 126 35.25 44.57 -18.13
C VAL A 126 35.34 43.20 -17.43
N ALA A 127 36.48 42.52 -17.52
CA ALA A 127 36.70 41.24 -16.85
C ALA A 127 36.69 41.36 -15.32
N VAL A 128 37.26 42.44 -14.77
CA VAL A 128 37.27 42.69 -13.33
C VAL A 128 35.86 43.03 -12.81
N GLY A 129 35.09 43.82 -13.56
CA GLY A 129 33.72 44.18 -13.18
C GLY A 129 32.75 43.00 -13.17
N LEU A 130 32.86 42.08 -14.13
CA LEU A 130 31.93 40.97 -14.31
C LEU A 130 32.11 39.87 -13.24
N VAL A 131 33.35 39.62 -12.82
CA VAL A 131 33.66 38.62 -11.76
C VAL A 131 33.53 39.23 -10.36
N GLY A 132 33.84 40.53 -10.19
CA GLY A 132 33.82 41.20 -8.90
C GLY A 132 32.42 41.35 -8.29
N LEU A 133 31.40 41.65 -9.10
CA LEU A 133 30.02 41.83 -8.63
C LEU A 133 29.40 40.60 -7.94
N PRO A 134 29.40 39.40 -8.56
CA PRO A 134 28.82 38.21 -7.93
C PRO A 134 29.61 37.75 -6.70
N LEU A 135 30.94 37.84 -6.72
CA LEU A 135 31.76 37.49 -5.55
C LEU A 135 31.47 38.42 -4.35
N ALA A 136 31.31 39.73 -4.58
CA ALA A 136 30.95 40.67 -3.52
C ALA A 136 29.57 40.38 -2.92
N GLY A 137 28.59 39.98 -3.74
CA GLY A 137 27.27 39.57 -3.30
C GLY A 137 27.31 38.35 -2.38
N VAL A 138 28.08 37.32 -2.74
CA VAL A 138 28.25 36.10 -1.93
C VAL A 138 28.92 36.40 -0.59
N VAL A 139 30.01 37.17 -0.59
CA VAL A 139 30.71 37.55 0.66
C VAL A 139 29.80 38.35 1.59
N ARG A 140 29.00 39.28 1.04
CA ARG A 140 28.01 40.04 1.83
C ARG A 140 26.92 39.12 2.38
N ALA A 141 26.42 38.19 1.59
CA ALA A 141 25.41 37.22 2.02
C ALA A 141 25.91 36.35 3.18
N LEU A 142 27.17 35.90 3.13
CA LEU A 142 27.78 35.13 4.22
C LEU A 142 27.97 35.94 5.50
N ARG A 143 28.33 37.22 5.40
CA ARG A 143 28.43 38.11 6.57
C ARG A 143 27.09 38.47 7.20
N ASN A 144 26.00 38.36 6.43
CA ASN A 144 24.67 38.78 6.86
C ASN A 144 23.76 37.60 7.24
N GLN A 145 24.27 36.38 7.35
CA GLN A 145 23.47 35.25 7.84
C GLN A 145 23.08 35.49 9.30
N PRO A 146 21.78 35.71 9.62
CA PRO A 146 21.33 35.64 11.00
C PRO A 146 21.54 34.20 11.46
N LYS A 147 22.11 34.01 12.65
CA LYS A 147 22.29 32.70 13.26
C LYS A 147 20.90 32.06 13.36
N GLU A 148 20.58 31.11 12.50
CA GLU A 148 19.27 30.45 12.52
C GLU A 148 19.10 29.77 13.87
N CYS A 149 18.02 30.15 14.56
CA CYS A 149 17.63 29.58 15.83
C CYS A 149 17.27 28.11 15.58
N ILE A 150 18.07 27.19 16.10
CA ILE A 150 17.85 25.75 16.02
C ILE A 150 16.44 25.46 16.55
N PRO A 151 15.53 24.88 15.74
CA PRO A 151 14.22 24.48 16.26
C PRO A 151 14.44 23.34 17.26
N THR A 152 14.10 23.61 18.52
CA THR A 152 14.06 22.61 19.59
C THR A 152 13.08 21.51 19.19
N LEU A 153 13.59 20.30 18.98
CA LEU A 153 12.75 19.10 18.79
C LEU A 153 11.96 18.85 20.09
N PRO A 154 10.66 18.56 20.02
CA PRO A 154 9.89 18.21 21.21
C PRO A 154 10.44 16.91 21.80
N SER A 155 10.77 16.97 23.09
CA SER A 155 11.08 15.81 23.93
C SER A 155 9.91 14.83 23.86
N GLN A 156 10.13 13.69 23.21
CA GLN A 156 9.26 12.55 23.41
C GLN A 156 9.64 11.91 24.75
N ASP A 157 8.85 12.23 25.76
CA ASP A 157 8.85 11.53 27.05
C ASP A 157 8.11 10.19 26.86
N VAL A 158 8.83 9.08 27.06
CA VAL A 158 8.31 7.71 27.20
C VAL A 158 8.41 7.30 28.65
#